data_AF-A0A154QY31-F1
#
_entry.id   AF-A0A154QY31-F1
#
_cell.length_a   1.000
_cell.length_b   1.000
_cell.length_c   1.000
_cell.angle_alpha   90.00
_cell.angle_beta   90.00
_cell.angle_gamma   90.00
#
_symmetry.space_group_name_H-M   'P 1'
#
loop_
_entity.id
_entity.type
_entity.pdbx_description
1 polymer ?
#
loop_
_entity_poly.entity_id
_entity_poly.type
_entity_poly.pdbx_seq_one_letter_code
_entity_poly.pdbx_strand_id
1 'polypeptide(L)'
;MIAAFHPTKAMVLLGRGDGKPWSAHPQRYDISVILPSTTDAPRPNWLRRDRHAWPIDTALCARARPCVIEARLTNEPDDATPADRYTLLDMHAQAALYLRPGKYRVRAWEASGRTLGERRISITR
;
A
#
# COMPACT_ATOMS: atom_id res chain seq x y z
N MET A 1 -1.29 13.41 26.94
CA MET A 1 -2.58 12.71 27.11
C MET A 1 -3.00 11.85 25.90
N ILE A 2 -2.49 12.06 24.68
CA ILE A 2 -2.71 11.14 23.53
C ILE A 2 -1.65 10.01 23.45
N ALA A 3 -0.43 10.26 23.93
CA ALA A 3 0.69 9.33 23.84
C ALA A 3 0.51 7.98 24.58
N ALA A 4 -0.53 7.81 25.41
CA ALA A 4 -0.80 6.56 26.13
C ALA A 4 -1.81 5.64 25.41
N PHE A 5 -2.47 6.13 24.36
CA PHE A 5 -3.49 5.36 23.64
C PHE A 5 -2.86 4.64 22.43
N HIS A 6 -2.57 3.34 22.61
CA HIS A 6 -1.96 2.49 21.59
C HIS A 6 -2.95 1.41 21.13
N PRO A 7 -3.85 1.71 20.17
CA PRO A 7 -4.79 0.72 19.66
C PRO A 7 -4.02 -0.41 18.98
N THR A 8 -4.30 -1.66 19.38
CA THR A 8 -3.74 -2.88 18.77
C THR A 8 -4.71 -3.59 17.84
N LYS A 9 -5.98 -3.15 17.84
CA LYS A 9 -7.04 -3.52 16.89
C LYS A 9 -7.81 -2.28 16.43
N ALA A 10 -8.66 -2.42 15.42
CA ALA A 10 -9.58 -1.36 15.03
C ALA A 10 -10.52 -1.04 16.21
N MET A 11 -10.66 0.24 16.56
CA MET A 11 -11.43 0.70 17.72
C MET A 11 -12.33 1.88 17.35
N VAL A 12 -13.51 1.91 17.95
CA VAL A 12 -14.43 3.04 17.90
C VAL A 12 -14.52 3.64 19.30
N LEU A 13 -14.41 4.96 19.40
CA LEU A 13 -14.60 5.67 20.66
C LEU A 13 -16.09 5.84 20.94
N LEU A 14 -16.48 5.92 22.21
CA LEU A 14 -17.83 6.27 22.61
C LEU A 14 -17.89 7.73 23.07
N GLY A 15 -18.97 8.43 22.71
CA GLY A 15 -19.26 9.77 23.18
C GLY A 15 -19.47 9.77 24.69
N ARG A 16 -18.76 10.65 25.41
CA ARG A 16 -18.86 10.69 26.89
C ARG A 16 -20.27 11.03 27.37
N GLY A 17 -21.01 11.84 26.63
CA GLY A 17 -22.32 12.35 27.04
C GLY A 17 -23.48 11.36 26.84
N ASP A 18 -23.41 10.50 25.82
CA ASP A 18 -24.52 9.65 25.40
C ASP A 18 -24.15 8.16 25.25
N GLY A 19 -22.87 7.81 25.38
CA GLY A 19 -22.36 6.46 25.20
C GLY A 19 -22.47 5.94 23.78
N LYS A 20 -22.86 6.76 22.80
CA LYS A 20 -23.02 6.33 21.41
C LYS A 20 -21.67 6.28 20.69
N PRO A 21 -21.54 5.50 19.61
CA PRO A 21 -20.36 5.55 18.74
C PRO A 21 -20.05 6.99 18.32
N TRP A 22 -18.80 7.39 18.53
CA TRP A 22 -18.34 8.74 18.26
C TRP A 22 -17.88 8.91 16.80
N SER A 23 -18.10 10.09 16.24
CA SER A 23 -17.59 10.51 14.94
C SER A 23 -16.92 11.88 15.05
N ALA A 24 -15.75 12.05 14.43
CA ALA A 24 -15.06 13.33 14.32
C ALA A 24 -15.84 14.34 13.47
N HIS A 25 -16.64 13.82 12.52
CA HIS A 25 -17.45 14.61 11.59
C HIS A 25 -18.82 13.94 11.40
N PRO A 26 -19.74 14.05 12.37
CA PRO A 26 -21.02 13.31 12.35
C PRO A 26 -21.95 13.68 11.19
N GLN A 27 -21.73 14.84 10.54
CA GLN A 27 -22.48 15.21 9.32
C GLN A 27 -21.96 14.53 8.05
N ARG A 28 -20.78 13.90 8.09
CA ARG A 28 -20.15 13.23 6.93
C ARG A 28 -20.08 11.72 7.09
N TYR A 29 -19.85 11.24 8.30
CA TYR A 29 -19.68 9.82 8.60
C TYR A 29 -20.38 9.48 9.92
N ASP A 30 -20.99 8.29 9.98
CA ASP A 30 -21.71 7.81 11.17
C ASP A 30 -20.76 7.49 12.34
N ILE A 31 -19.56 6.97 12.05
CA ILE A 31 -18.55 6.59 13.05
C ILE A 31 -17.13 6.92 12.59
N SER A 32 -16.23 7.18 13.55
CA SER A 32 -14.78 7.26 13.31
C SER A 32 -14.08 6.04 13.89
N VAL A 33 -13.28 5.36 13.06
CA VAL A 33 -12.51 4.18 13.45
C VAL A 33 -11.03 4.54 13.57
N ILE A 34 -10.44 4.27 14.73
CA ILE A 34 -8.99 4.39 14.94
C ILE A 34 -8.37 3.03 14.67
N LEU A 35 -7.44 2.99 13.73
CA LEU A 35 -6.71 1.78 13.36
C LEU A 35 -5.42 1.65 14.18
N PRO A 36 -4.90 0.43 14.37
CA PRO A 36 -3.57 0.24 14.94
C PRO A 36 -2.51 0.98 14.14
N SER A 37 -1.45 1.40 14.83
CA SER A 37 -0.27 1.89 14.13
C SER A 37 0.27 0.78 13.21
N THR A 38 0.56 1.14 11.97
CA THR A 38 1.36 0.29 11.10
C THR A 38 2.80 0.42 11.56
N THR A 39 3.35 -0.62 12.20
CA THR A 39 4.79 -0.72 12.51
C THR A 39 5.59 -0.34 11.27
N ASP A 40 6.53 0.61 11.39
CA ASP A 40 7.62 1.15 10.53
C ASP A 40 7.73 0.78 9.03
N ALA A 41 7.16 -0.33 8.58
CA ALA A 41 6.88 -0.59 7.19
C ALA A 41 5.77 0.33 6.67
N PRO A 42 5.92 0.94 5.48
CA PRO A 42 4.96 1.88 4.91
C PRO A 42 3.58 1.28 4.58
N ARG A 43 3.35 -0.01 4.87
CA ARG A 43 2.11 -0.74 4.56
C ARG A 43 1.72 -1.73 5.66
N PRO A 44 0.42 -1.88 5.97
CA PRO A 44 -0.06 -2.79 7.00
C PRO A 44 0.38 -4.25 6.80
N ASN A 45 0.61 -4.96 7.90
CA ASN A 45 1.04 -6.36 7.92
C ASN A 45 0.01 -7.33 7.31
N TRP A 46 -1.29 -7.03 7.33
CA TRP A 46 -2.33 -7.91 6.78
C TRP A 46 -2.19 -8.13 5.27
N LEU A 47 -1.49 -7.25 4.55
CA LEU A 47 -1.17 -7.44 3.13
C LEU A 47 -0.23 -8.63 2.88
N ARG A 48 0.49 -9.11 3.90
CA ARG A 48 1.36 -10.29 3.81
C ARG A 48 0.56 -11.60 3.88
N ARG A 49 -0.72 -11.56 4.22
CA ARG A 49 -1.56 -12.76 4.30
C ARG A 49 -1.73 -13.32 2.88
N ASP A 50 -1.17 -14.50 2.66
CA ASP A 50 -1.15 -15.23 1.38
C ASP A 50 -0.37 -14.57 0.24
N ARG A 51 0.55 -13.64 0.57
CA ARG A 51 1.34 -12.90 -0.41
C ARG A 51 2.80 -12.80 0.02
N HIS A 52 3.72 -13.02 -0.92
CA HIS A 52 5.14 -12.78 -0.75
C HIS A 52 5.44 -11.28 -0.86
N ALA A 53 6.20 -10.74 0.08
CA ALA A 53 6.68 -9.36 0.04
C ALA A 53 7.92 -9.28 -0.87
N TRP A 54 7.70 -9.07 -2.16
CA TRP A 54 8.78 -8.94 -3.13
C TRP A 54 9.40 -7.54 -3.06
N PRO A 55 10.70 -7.40 -2.74
CA PRO A 55 11.31 -6.10 -2.52
C PRO A 55 11.38 -5.29 -3.82
N ILE A 56 11.15 -3.99 -3.69
CA ILE A 56 11.33 -3.01 -4.77
C ILE A 56 12.20 -1.85 -4.28
N ASP A 57 12.99 -1.35 -5.23
CA ASP A 57 13.83 -0.18 -5.07
C ASP A 57 13.61 0.78 -6.26
N THR A 58 14.53 1.72 -6.43
CA THR A 58 14.42 2.80 -7.40
C THR A 58 15.07 2.48 -8.74
N ALA A 59 15.54 1.24 -8.96
CA ALA A 59 16.31 0.84 -10.12
C ALA A 59 15.54 1.01 -11.45
N LEU A 60 14.23 0.75 -11.45
CA LEU A 60 13.38 0.90 -12.65
C LEU A 60 12.92 2.34 -12.90
N CYS A 61 13.18 3.27 -11.97
CA CYS A 61 12.58 4.60 -11.99
C CYS A 61 13.36 5.64 -12.80
N ALA A 62 14.52 5.30 -13.39
CA ALA A 62 15.31 6.23 -14.20
C ALA A 62 15.49 7.64 -13.59
N ARG A 63 15.65 7.72 -12.25
CA ARG A 63 15.71 8.95 -11.44
C ARG A 63 14.46 9.85 -11.45
N ALA A 64 13.36 9.46 -12.11
CA ALA A 64 12.10 10.19 -12.08
C ALA A 64 11.38 10.05 -10.72
N ARG A 65 10.71 11.13 -10.28
CA ARG A 65 9.84 11.15 -9.10
C ARG A 65 8.60 12.02 -9.34
N PRO A 66 7.41 11.65 -8.84
CA PRO A 66 7.09 10.35 -8.23
C PRO A 66 7.19 9.21 -9.26
N CYS A 67 7.57 8.01 -8.81
CA CYS A 67 7.68 6.81 -9.64
C CYS A 67 6.73 5.75 -9.11
N VAL A 68 5.78 5.30 -9.93
CA VAL A 68 4.87 4.21 -9.58
C VAL A 68 5.45 2.91 -10.10
N ILE A 69 5.61 1.92 -9.23
CA ILE A 69 5.96 0.55 -9.59
C ILE A 69 4.72 -0.32 -9.40
N GLU A 70 4.32 -1.02 -10.46
CA GLU A 70 3.18 -1.93 -10.44
C GLU A 70 3.54 -3.31 -10.99
N ALA A 71 2.85 -4.34 -10.51
CA ALA A 71 2.96 -5.70 -11.04
C ALA A 71 1.61 -6.15 -11.60
N ARG A 72 1.62 -6.63 -12.85
CA ARG A 72 0.49 -7.27 -13.52
C ARG A 72 0.88 -8.68 -13.90
N LEU A 73 -0.08 -9.61 -13.98
CA LEU A 73 0.27 -10.95 -14.48
C LEU A 73 0.70 -10.85 -15.95
N THR A 74 1.63 -11.71 -16.38
CA THR A 74 2.18 -11.62 -17.75
C THR A 74 1.16 -11.89 -18.85
N ASN A 75 0.03 -12.54 -18.53
CA ASN A 75 -1.07 -12.82 -19.45
C ASN A 75 -2.21 -11.79 -19.35
N GLU A 76 -2.07 -10.75 -18.53
CA GLU A 76 -3.06 -9.68 -18.41
C GLU A 76 -2.73 -8.49 -19.33
N PRO A 77 -3.76 -7.82 -19.88
CA PRO A 77 -3.58 -6.62 -20.69
C PRO A 77 -3.06 -5.43 -19.87
N ASP A 78 -2.62 -4.38 -20.56
CA ASP A 78 -2.01 -3.18 -19.97
C ASP A 78 -2.98 -2.31 -19.16
N ASP A 79 -4.29 -2.51 -19.33
CA ASP A 79 -5.38 -1.80 -18.65
C ASP A 79 -6.01 -2.61 -17.49
N ALA A 80 -5.59 -3.85 -17.27
CA ALA A 80 -6.00 -4.67 -16.11
C ALA A 80 -5.77 -3.97 -14.75
N THR A 81 -6.38 -4.49 -13.68
CA THR A 81 -6.02 -4.03 -12.33
C THR A 81 -4.69 -4.67 -11.91
N PRO A 82 -3.64 -3.90 -11.54
CA PRO A 82 -2.39 -4.48 -11.09
C PRO A 82 -2.59 -5.26 -9.78
N ALA A 83 -1.90 -6.39 -9.65
CA ALA A 83 -1.96 -7.26 -8.47
C ALA A 83 -1.49 -6.54 -7.19
N ASP A 84 -0.54 -5.61 -7.35
CA ASP A 84 -0.16 -4.62 -6.36
C ASP A 84 0.55 -3.43 -7.04
N ARG A 85 0.56 -2.27 -6.36
CA ARG A 85 1.27 -1.06 -6.80
C ARG A 85 1.84 -0.29 -5.61
N TYR A 86 2.91 0.45 -5.84
CA TYR A 86 3.50 1.35 -4.86
C TYR A 86 4.10 2.59 -5.51
N THR A 87 3.97 3.75 -4.84
CA THR A 87 4.56 5.00 -5.31
C THR A 87 5.81 5.33 -4.50
N LEU A 88 6.97 5.35 -5.16
CA LEU A 88 8.24 5.79 -4.59
C LEU A 88 8.37 7.30 -4.74
N LEU A 89 8.46 7.99 -3.60
CA LEU A 89 8.58 9.46 -3.53
C LEU A 89 10.03 9.91 -3.34
N ASP A 90 10.87 9.12 -2.66
CA ASP A 90 12.25 9.47 -2.31
C ASP A 90 13.29 8.77 -3.21
N MET A 91 14.48 9.37 -3.38
CA MET A 91 15.60 8.86 -4.19
C MET A 91 16.13 7.50 -3.73
N HIS A 92 16.03 7.19 -2.44
CA HIS A 92 16.51 5.97 -1.81
C HIS A 92 15.38 5.14 -1.17
N ALA A 93 14.14 5.38 -1.60
CA ALA A 93 12.98 4.66 -1.10
C ALA A 93 13.10 3.14 -1.35
N GLN A 94 12.78 2.37 -0.32
CA GLN A 94 12.63 0.92 -0.37
C GLN A 94 11.21 0.56 0.04
N ALA A 95 10.63 -0.42 -0.66
CA ALA A 95 9.30 -0.92 -0.36
C ALA A 95 9.15 -2.38 -0.80
N ALA A 96 7.93 -2.89 -0.78
CA ALA A 96 7.62 -4.20 -1.33
C ALA A 96 6.29 -4.18 -2.08
N LEU A 97 6.22 -5.02 -3.12
CA LEU A 97 4.97 -5.46 -3.73
C LEU A 97 4.55 -6.77 -3.06
N TYR A 98 3.28 -6.87 -2.65
CA TYR A 98 2.70 -8.05 -2.03
C TYR A 98 2.03 -8.90 -3.11
N LEU A 99 2.73 -9.92 -3.57
CA LEU A 99 2.36 -10.73 -4.74
C LEU A 99 2.04 -12.18 -4.37
N ARG A 100 1.08 -12.78 -5.06
CA ARG A 100 0.82 -14.23 -4.97
C ARG A 100 1.83 -14.97 -5.85
N PRO A 101 1.96 -16.31 -5.73
CA PRO A 101 2.73 -17.10 -6.69
C PRO A 101 2.22 -16.88 -8.12
N GLY A 102 3.13 -16.64 -9.07
CA GLY A 102 2.76 -16.29 -10.44
C GLY A 102 3.89 -15.63 -11.23
N LYS A 103 3.63 -15.38 -12.51
CA LYS A 103 4.54 -14.67 -13.43
C LYS A 103 4.03 -13.25 -13.65
N TYR A 104 4.88 -12.27 -13.43
CA TYR A 104 4.50 -10.86 -13.45
C TYR A 104 5.35 -10.04 -14.43
N ARG A 105 4.70 -9.06 -15.06
CA ARG A 105 5.32 -7.90 -15.69
C ARG A 105 5.32 -6.76 -14.66
N VAL A 106 6.51 -6.36 -14.22
CA VAL A 106 6.70 -5.23 -13.30
C VAL A 106 7.10 -4.01 -14.10
N ARG A 107 6.28 -2.97 -14.05
CA ARG A 107 6.48 -1.73 -14.80
C ARG A 107 6.65 -0.56 -13.84
N ALA A 108 7.63 0.30 -14.12
CA ALA A 108 7.79 1.60 -13.49
C ALA A 108 7.32 2.70 -14.44
N TRP A 109 6.56 3.67 -13.94
CA TRP A 109 6.06 4.79 -14.73
C TRP A 109 6.01 6.09 -13.90
N GLU A 110 6.14 7.24 -14.57
CA GLU A 110 6.11 8.56 -13.94
C GLU A 110 4.72 9.22 -14.00
N ALA A 111 4.55 10.39 -13.36
CA ALA A 111 3.26 11.09 -13.32
C ALA A 111 2.58 11.35 -14.68
N SER A 112 3.35 11.45 -15.78
CA SER A 112 2.83 11.59 -17.14
C SER A 112 2.22 10.30 -17.72
N GLY A 113 2.39 9.17 -17.03
CA GLY A 113 2.06 7.83 -17.54
C GLY A 113 3.16 7.20 -18.38
N ARG A 114 4.28 7.90 -18.64
CA ARG A 114 5.41 7.34 -19.41
C ARG A 114 6.09 6.20 -18.64
N THR A 115 6.27 5.07 -19.31
CA THR A 115 7.07 3.94 -18.81
C THR A 115 8.55 4.34 -18.70
N LEU A 116 9.15 4.08 -17.54
CA LEU A 116 10.55 4.37 -17.22
C LEU A 116 11.42 3.11 -17.32
N GLY A 117 10.83 1.95 -16.98
CA GLY A 117 11.51 0.67 -16.99
C GLY A 117 10.54 -0.48 -16.76
N GLU A 118 10.95 -1.67 -17.17
CA GLU A 118 10.14 -2.89 -17.03
C GLU A 118 11.03 -4.10 -16.74
N ARG A 119 10.50 -5.05 -15.98
CA ARG A 119 11.13 -6.36 -15.74
C ARG A 119 10.08 -7.46 -15.62
N ARG A 120 10.40 -8.66 -16.12
CA ARG A 120 9.61 -9.88 -15.83
C ARG A 120 10.15 -10.59 -14.61
N ILE A 121 9.26 -11.04 -13.73
CA ILE A 121 9.60 -11.80 -12.52
C ILE A 121 8.70 -13.03 -12.37
N SER A 122 9.18 -14.01 -11.60
CA SER A 122 8.37 -15.14 -11.15
C SER A 122 8.42 -15.19 -9.62
N ILE A 123 7.25 -15.29 -9.00
CA ILE A 123 7.11 -15.48 -7.56
C ILE A 123 6.77 -16.95 -7.33
N THR A 124 7.67 -17.65 -6.63
CA THR A 124 7.44 -19.02 -6.18
C THR A 124 6.85 -19.02 -4.77
N ARG A 125 6.31 -20.16 -4.33
CA ARG A 125 5.94 -20.37 -2.92
C ARG A 125 7.16 -20.31 -2.01
#